data_AF-A0AB36GP11-F1
#
_entry.id   AF-A0AB36GP11-F1
#
_cell.length_a   1.000
_cell.length_b   1.000
_cell.length_c   1.000
_cell.angle_alpha   90.00
_cell.angle_beta   90.00
_cell.angle_gamma   90.00
#
_symmetry.space_group_name_H-M   'P 1'
#
loop_
_entity.id
_entity.type
_entity.pdbx_description
1 polymer ?
#
loop_
_entity_poly.entity_id
_entity_poly.type
_entity_poly.pdbx_seq_one_letter_code
_entity_poly.pdbx_strand_id
1 'polypeptide(L)'
;MDALRSSRADYPLLSTRFLQQGWGFEELDDSMRAEFLEKWHKRSVLSWKELAQHPRHGLGSEFIPASAIKPQIPRQFQDVEKFRVYRHKGNLPFAGWKDGEVFYVIWIEKAYNELYMH
;
A
#
# COMPACT_ATOMS: atom_id res chain seq x y z
N MET A 1 27.59 -0.21 4.90
CA MET A 1 26.78 -1.39 5.29
C MET A 1 26.10 -1.18 6.64
N ASP A 2 26.81 -0.76 7.68
CA ASP A 2 26.21 -0.64 9.03
C ASP A 2 25.25 0.55 9.21
N ALA A 3 25.50 1.69 8.58
CA ALA A 3 24.55 2.80 8.55
C ALA A 3 23.21 2.41 7.88
N LEU A 4 23.27 1.64 6.80
CA LEU A 4 22.09 1.09 6.09
C LEU A 4 21.31 0.08 6.93
N ARG A 5 22.00 -0.67 7.81
CA ARG A 5 21.36 -1.61 8.75
C ARG A 5 20.73 -0.89 9.92
N SER A 6 21.35 0.19 10.40
CA SER A 6 20.86 0.98 11.54
C SER A 6 19.57 1.75 11.23
N SER A 7 19.31 2.12 9.98
CA SER A 7 18.11 2.88 9.56
C SER A 7 17.09 2.03 8.81
N ARG A 8 17.24 0.71 8.77
CA ARG A 8 16.40 -0.16 7.92
C ARG A 8 14.92 -0.10 8.30
N ALA A 9 14.63 0.06 9.59
CA ALA A 9 13.28 0.24 10.13
C ALA A 9 12.59 1.55 9.68
N ASP A 10 13.38 2.54 9.23
CA ASP A 10 12.88 3.87 8.92
C ASP A 10 12.29 3.95 7.51
N TYR A 11 12.72 3.12 6.57
CA TYR A 11 12.33 3.17 5.16
C TYR A 11 11.41 2.00 4.79
N PRO A 12 10.42 2.20 3.91
CA PRO A 12 9.46 1.15 3.60
C PRO A 12 10.04 0.11 2.63
N LEU A 13 9.86 -1.17 2.95
CA LEU A 13 10.04 -2.29 2.06
C LEU A 13 8.69 -2.75 1.51
N LEU A 14 8.64 -3.12 0.23
CA LEU A 14 7.42 -3.68 -0.36
C LEU A 14 7.39 -5.18 -0.21
N SER A 15 6.25 -5.72 0.18
CA SER A 15 5.97 -7.14 0.04
C SER A 15 4.62 -7.32 -0.63
N THR A 16 4.59 -8.07 -1.72
CA THR A 16 3.38 -8.48 -2.44
C THR A 16 2.98 -9.92 -2.12
N ARG A 17 3.61 -10.53 -1.10
CA ARG A 17 3.40 -11.92 -0.70
C ARG A 17 1.94 -12.26 -0.38
N PHE A 18 1.17 -11.29 0.08
CA PHE A 18 -0.23 -11.47 0.47
C PHE A 18 -1.22 -10.79 -0.49
N LEU A 19 -0.76 -10.36 -1.65
CA LEU A 19 -1.59 -9.77 -2.69
C LEU A 19 -2.65 -10.79 -3.12
N GLN A 20 -3.92 -10.41 -3.00
CA GLN A 20 -5.04 -11.31 -3.30
C GLN A 20 -5.24 -11.47 -4.80
N GLN A 21 -5.58 -12.69 -5.23
CA GLN A 21 -6.04 -12.94 -6.59
C GLN A 21 -7.30 -12.10 -6.88
N GLY A 22 -7.42 -11.53 -8.09
CA GLY A 22 -8.49 -10.58 -8.42
C GLY A 22 -8.19 -9.13 -8.02
N TRP A 23 -7.07 -8.87 -7.36
CA TRP A 23 -6.69 -7.56 -6.80
C TRP A 23 -5.20 -7.24 -7.01
N GLY A 24 -4.53 -7.98 -7.87
CA GLY A 24 -3.09 -7.93 -8.07
C GLY A 24 -2.68 -7.30 -9.40
N PHE A 25 -1.45 -7.60 -9.81
CA PHE A 25 -0.88 -7.05 -11.04
C PHE A 25 -1.45 -7.66 -12.32
N GLU A 26 -2.16 -8.79 -12.22
CA GLU A 26 -2.81 -9.44 -13.37
C GLU A 26 -4.04 -8.66 -13.83
N GLU A 27 -4.68 -7.93 -12.90
CA GLU A 27 -5.88 -7.15 -13.16
C GLU A 27 -5.61 -5.71 -13.61
N LEU A 28 -4.34 -5.29 -13.59
CA LEU A 28 -3.89 -3.95 -13.94
C LEU A 28 -3.44 -3.85 -15.41
N ASP A 29 -3.76 -2.72 -16.04
CA ASP A 29 -3.14 -2.35 -17.31
C ASP A 29 -1.64 -2.04 -17.15
N ASP A 30 -0.90 -2.01 -18.26
CA ASP A 30 0.56 -1.77 -18.23
C ASP A 30 0.92 -0.41 -17.61
N SER A 31 0.10 0.61 -17.86
CA SER A 31 0.32 1.95 -17.33
C SER A 31 0.02 2.03 -15.83
N MET A 32 -0.96 1.29 -15.31
CA MET A 32 -1.24 1.14 -13.87
C MET A 32 -0.05 0.47 -13.17
N ARG A 33 0.50 -0.59 -13.76
CA ARG A 33 1.68 -1.28 -13.23
C ARG A 33 2.90 -0.38 -13.19
N ALA A 34 3.16 0.37 -14.26
CA ALA A 34 4.26 1.34 -14.33
C ALA A 34 4.11 2.43 -13.24
N GLU A 35 2.95 3.09 -13.17
CA GLU A 35 2.66 4.13 -12.18
C GLU A 35 2.74 3.62 -10.74
N PHE A 36 2.26 2.39 -10.48
CA PHE A 36 2.39 1.75 -9.18
C PHE A 36 3.87 1.63 -8.79
N LEU A 37 4.71 1.09 -9.67
CA LEU A 37 6.13 0.87 -9.39
C LEU A 37 6.89 2.19 -9.24
N GLU A 38 6.63 3.18 -10.09
CA GLU A 38 7.25 4.51 -10.00
C GLU A 38 6.89 5.22 -8.71
N LYS A 39 5.61 5.23 -8.34
CA LYS A 39 5.17 5.85 -7.08
C LYS A 39 5.66 5.06 -5.87
N TRP A 40 5.76 3.73 -5.96
CA TRP A 40 6.37 2.95 -4.91
C TRP A 40 7.85 3.28 -4.75
N HIS A 41 8.62 3.38 -5.83
CA HIS A 41 10.02 3.77 -5.78
C HIS A 41 10.21 5.12 -5.08
N LYS A 42 9.40 6.13 -5.43
CA LYS A 42 9.41 7.44 -4.75
C LYS A 42 9.13 7.33 -3.25
N ARG A 43 8.31 6.37 -2.80
CA ARG A 43 8.09 6.11 -1.37
C ARG A 43 9.25 5.36 -0.72
N SER A 44 9.89 4.45 -1.43
CA SER A 44 10.99 3.61 -0.91
C SER A 44 12.22 4.39 -0.48
N VAL A 45 12.41 5.59 -1.03
CA VAL A 45 13.54 6.48 -0.70
C VAL A 45 13.20 7.51 0.37
N LEU A 46 11.98 7.48 0.91
CA LEU A 46 11.51 8.33 2.00
C LEU A 46 11.28 7.50 3.25
N SER A 47 11.63 8.03 4.41
CA SER A 47 11.32 7.41 5.69
C SER A 47 9.81 7.42 5.96
N TRP A 48 9.35 6.55 6.84
CA TRP A 48 7.97 6.55 7.34
C TRP A 48 7.56 7.89 7.94
N LYS A 49 8.50 8.60 8.57
CA LYS A 49 8.27 9.93 9.14
C LYS A 49 8.03 10.97 8.05
N GLU A 50 8.83 10.96 6.99
CA GLU A 50 8.64 11.85 5.84
C GLU A 50 7.34 11.52 5.10
N LEU A 51 7.05 10.23 4.86
CA LEU A 51 5.81 9.80 4.22
C LEU A 51 4.56 10.23 4.97
N ALA A 52 4.60 10.25 6.31
CA ALA A 52 3.48 10.72 7.13
C ALA A 52 3.19 12.23 6.98
N GLN A 53 4.15 13.01 6.47
CA GLN A 53 4.00 14.45 6.24
C GLN A 53 3.47 14.78 4.83
N HIS A 54 3.49 13.82 3.91
CA HIS A 54 2.96 14.02 2.56
C HIS A 54 1.42 13.98 2.53
N PRO A 55 0.79 14.70 1.59
CA PRO A 55 -0.66 14.62 1.39
C PRO A 55 -1.08 13.22 0.93
N ARG A 56 -2.27 12.77 1.38
CA ARG A 56 -2.83 11.43 1.06
C ARG A 56 -3.01 11.15 -0.44
N HIS A 57 -3.28 12.18 -1.24
CA HIS A 57 -3.39 12.09 -2.70
C HIS A 57 -2.03 12.16 -3.43
N GLY A 58 -0.95 12.41 -2.69
CA GLY A 58 0.43 12.38 -3.19
C GLY A 58 1.13 11.08 -2.79
N LEU A 59 2.24 11.22 -2.06
CA LEU A 59 3.02 10.08 -1.56
C LEU A 59 2.54 9.58 -0.19
N GLY A 60 1.73 10.37 0.52
CA GLY A 60 1.23 10.05 1.85
C GLY A 60 0.16 8.96 1.82
N SER A 61 -0.38 8.68 3.01
CA SER A 61 -1.39 7.62 3.22
C SER A 61 -2.55 8.09 4.06
N GLU A 62 -3.63 7.33 4.02
CA GLU A 62 -4.71 7.37 5.00
C GLU A 62 -4.96 5.99 5.60
N PHE A 63 -5.76 5.92 6.66
CA PHE A 63 -6.22 4.65 7.24
C PHE A 63 -7.70 4.45 6.93
N ILE A 64 -8.05 3.26 6.47
CA ILE A 64 -9.42 2.83 6.22
C ILE A 64 -9.77 1.73 7.21
N PRO A 65 -10.89 1.82 7.95
CA PRO A 65 -11.28 0.79 8.91
C PRO A 65 -11.58 -0.52 8.18
N ALA A 66 -11.28 -1.65 8.82
CA ALA A 66 -11.53 -2.98 8.27
C ALA A 66 -13.00 -3.19 7.88
N SER A 67 -13.93 -2.59 8.63
CA SER A 67 -15.37 -2.62 8.33
C SER A 67 -15.78 -1.92 7.04
N ALA A 68 -14.93 -1.06 6.46
CA ALA A 68 -15.19 -0.41 5.17
C ALA A 68 -14.60 -1.19 3.97
N ILE A 69 -13.76 -2.19 4.22
CA ILE A 69 -13.20 -3.04 3.16
C ILE A 69 -14.28 -3.97 2.63
N LYS A 70 -14.55 -3.89 1.33
CA LYS A 70 -15.56 -4.70 0.63
C LYS A 70 -15.15 -6.16 0.42
N PRO A 71 -13.93 -6.47 -0.08
CA PRO A 71 -13.51 -7.86 -0.23
C PRO A 71 -13.31 -8.55 1.12
N GLN A 72 -13.36 -9.89 1.12
CA GLN A 72 -13.05 -10.68 2.30
C GLN A 72 -11.62 -10.42 2.77
N ILE A 73 -11.47 -10.09 4.06
CA ILE A 73 -10.16 -9.92 4.70
C ILE A 73 -9.48 -11.30 4.85
N PRO A 74 -8.23 -11.47 4.37
CA PRO A 74 -7.52 -12.73 4.52
C PRO A 74 -7.34 -13.11 5.99
N ARG A 75 -7.34 -14.42 6.28
CA ARG A 75 -7.32 -14.96 7.65
C ARG A 75 -6.21 -14.35 8.52
N GLN A 76 -5.04 -14.11 7.95
CA GLN A 76 -3.86 -13.57 8.63
C GLN A 76 -4.04 -12.13 9.11
N PHE A 77 -5.04 -11.40 8.59
CA PHE A 77 -5.30 -9.99 8.90
C PHE A 77 -6.66 -9.77 9.56
N GLN A 78 -7.34 -10.82 10.04
CA GLN A 78 -8.67 -10.69 10.63
C GLN A 78 -8.72 -9.79 11.87
N ASP A 79 -7.62 -9.75 12.64
CA ASP A 79 -7.50 -8.91 13.84
C ASP A 79 -7.03 -7.48 13.53
N VAL A 80 -6.81 -7.13 12.25
CA VAL A 80 -6.39 -5.79 11.85
C VAL A 80 -7.60 -4.86 11.83
N GLU A 81 -7.60 -3.86 12.71
CA GLU A 81 -8.72 -2.90 12.80
C GLU A 81 -8.81 -1.92 11.62
N LYS A 82 -7.67 -1.60 11.00
CA LYS A 82 -7.56 -0.62 9.91
C LYS A 82 -6.38 -0.91 8.99
N PHE A 83 -6.60 -0.69 7.70
CA PHE A 83 -5.58 -0.83 6.66
C PHE A 83 -5.04 0.53 6.25
N ARG A 84 -3.73 0.57 5.96
CA ARG A 84 -3.09 1.76 5.43
C ARG A 84 -3.27 1.78 3.91
N VAL A 85 -3.67 2.92 3.38
CA VAL A 85 -3.99 3.12 1.97
C VAL A 85 -3.07 4.15 1.35
N TYR A 86 -2.51 3.80 0.20
CA TYR A 86 -1.70 4.67 -0.66
C TYR A 86 -2.35 4.78 -2.03
N ARG A 87 -1.93 5.78 -2.82
CA ARG A 87 -2.48 6.03 -4.17
C ARG A 87 -1.48 5.67 -5.27
N HIS A 88 -1.96 5.05 -6.35
CA HIS A 88 -1.21 4.75 -7.58
C HIS A 88 -1.71 5.63 -8.74
N LYS A 89 -1.87 5.11 -9.95
CA LYS A 89 -2.36 5.81 -11.15
C LYS A 89 -3.70 6.50 -10.88
N GLY A 90 -3.76 7.78 -11.21
CA GLY A 90 -5.00 8.57 -11.17
C GLY A 90 -5.74 8.52 -9.82
N ASN A 91 -5.06 8.40 -8.67
CA ASN A 91 -5.63 8.31 -7.32
C ASN A 91 -6.40 7.01 -6.98
N LEU A 92 -6.29 5.97 -7.79
CA LEU A 92 -6.72 4.63 -7.41
C LEU A 92 -5.89 4.13 -6.21
N PRO A 93 -6.50 3.53 -5.18
CA PRO A 93 -5.79 3.11 -4.00
C PRO A 93 -5.18 1.72 -4.13
N PHE A 94 -4.24 1.45 -3.25
CA PHE A 94 -3.88 0.11 -2.83
C PHE A 94 -3.79 0.10 -1.30
N ALA A 95 -4.21 -1.00 -0.71
CA ALA A 95 -4.30 -1.15 0.73
C ALA A 95 -3.42 -2.29 1.22
N GLY A 96 -2.91 -2.10 2.43
CA GLY A 96 -2.02 -3.06 3.04
C GLY A 96 -1.83 -2.82 4.53
N TRP A 97 -0.94 -3.62 5.09
CA TRP A 97 -0.58 -3.57 6.50
C TRP A 97 0.93 -3.35 6.65
N LYS A 98 1.30 -2.54 7.64
CA LYS A 98 2.69 -2.22 7.95
C LYS A 98 3.12 -3.01 9.18
N ASP A 99 4.20 -3.75 9.05
CA ASP A 99 4.88 -4.47 10.13
C ASP A 99 6.38 -4.14 10.11
N GLY A 100 6.86 -3.42 11.11
CA GLY A 100 8.21 -2.86 11.09
C GLY A 100 8.45 -2.00 9.84
N GLU A 101 9.47 -2.34 9.04
CA GLU A 101 9.75 -1.71 7.75
C GLU A 101 8.90 -2.24 6.60
N VAL A 102 8.24 -3.39 6.73
CA VAL A 102 7.58 -4.05 5.60
C VAL A 102 6.16 -3.55 5.45
N PHE A 103 5.83 -3.09 4.25
CA PHE A 103 4.47 -2.87 3.79
C PHE A 103 3.99 -4.07 2.98
N TYR A 104 3.10 -4.86 3.58
CA TYR A 104 2.43 -5.95 2.89
C TYR A 104 1.22 -5.41 2.13
N VAL A 105 1.33 -5.36 0.80
CA VAL A 105 0.18 -5.04 -0.06
C VAL A 105 -0.75 -6.25 -0.09
N ILE A 106 -2.04 -5.97 0.12
CA ILE A 106 -3.09 -7.00 0.15
C ILE A 106 -4.02 -6.83 -1.05
N TRP A 107 -4.35 -5.58 -1.41
CA TRP A 107 -5.22 -5.26 -2.54
C TRP A 107 -4.71 -4.05 -3.32
N ILE A 108 -4.78 -4.11 -4.65
CA ILE A 108 -4.56 -2.99 -5.56
C ILE A 108 -5.84 -2.80 -6.37
N GLU A 109 -6.44 -1.61 -6.25
CA GLU A 109 -7.71 -1.31 -6.92
C GLU A 109 -7.46 -0.90 -8.37
N LYS A 110 -8.18 -1.50 -9.32
CA LYS A 110 -8.09 -1.17 -10.74
C LYS A 110 -9.13 -0.14 -11.17
N ALA A 111 -10.26 -0.06 -10.47
CA ALA A 111 -11.32 0.89 -10.75
C ALA A 111 -11.94 1.40 -9.44
N TYR A 112 -12.39 2.66 -9.44
CA TYR A 112 -12.92 3.31 -8.25
C TYR A 112 -14.08 2.56 -7.60
N ASN A 113 -14.08 2.55 -6.27
CA ASN A 113 -15.13 1.98 -5.41
C ASN A 113 -15.26 0.45 -5.45
N GLU A 114 -14.31 -0.28 -5.99
CA GLU A 114 -14.18 -1.73 -5.83
C GLU A 114 -13.72 -2.09 -4.40
N LEU A 115 -12.69 -1.42 -3.86
CA LEU A 115 -12.08 -1.79 -2.58
C LEU A 115 -12.86 -1.28 -1.37
N TYR A 116 -13.20 0.00 -1.38
CA TYR A 116 -14.03 0.69 -0.39
C TYR A 116 -14.68 1.92 -1.04
N MET A 117 -15.67 2.53 -0.39
CA MET A 117 -16.29 3.76 -0.92
C MET A 117 -15.37 4.96 -0.68
N HIS A 118 -14.96 5.64 -1.76
CA HIS A 118 -13.96 6.72 -1.75
C HIS A 118 -14.40 8.00 -1.04
#